data_AF-A0A2M6GDY1-F1
#
_entry.id   AF-A0A2M6GDY1-F1
#
_cell.length_a   1.000
_cell.length_b   1.000
_cell.length_c   1.000
_cell.angle_alpha   90.00
_cell.angle_beta   90.00
_cell.angle_gamma   90.00
#
_symmetry.space_group_name_H-M   'P 1'
#
loop_
_entity.id
_entity.type
_entity.pdbx_description
1 polymer ?
#
loop_
_entity_poly.entity_id
_entity_poly.type
_entity_poly.pdbx_seq_one_letter_code
_entity_poly.pdbx_strand_id
1 'polypeptide(L)'
;MSEYTALSDLGEFGLIRRIQNTIKLEQKSTVVGIGDDAAVLEPGEKNIVVSTDMLVEGVHFDLSFCPLRHLGYKAVAVNVSDIAAMNALPTQITVSLAIGSRYTVEAIEELYDGIRIACENYKVDLVGGDTTSSNAGLVISITAIGEVAKGEAVLRSTAKPNDLICVTGDLGAAYLGLQVLEREKQVFLDNPEMQPDLRDKEYLVQRQLKPEARMDV
;
A
#
# COMPACT_ATOMS: atom_id res chain seq x y z
N MET A 1 -8.38 -36.35 12.94
CA MET A 1 -8.06 -34.92 13.15
C MET A 1 -7.16 -34.53 12.00
N SER A 2 -7.56 -33.57 11.16
CA SER A 2 -6.74 -33.20 10.01
C SER A 2 -5.47 -32.47 10.47
N GLU A 3 -4.30 -32.98 10.10
CA GLU A 3 -2.99 -32.37 10.34
C GLU A 3 -2.77 -31.15 9.45
N TYR A 4 -3.56 -30.08 9.64
CA TYR A 4 -3.30 -28.81 8.97
C TYR A 4 -2.38 -27.95 9.83
N THR A 5 -1.35 -27.37 9.21
CA THR A 5 -0.48 -26.37 9.84
C THR A 5 -1.21 -25.02 9.90
N ALA A 6 -1.19 -24.36 11.05
CA ALA A 6 -1.84 -23.05 11.19
C ALA A 6 -0.98 -21.96 10.52
N LEU A 7 -1.63 -20.91 9.99
CA LEU A 7 -0.91 -19.78 9.38
C LEU A 7 -0.01 -19.06 10.38
N SER A 8 -0.42 -19.01 11.67
CA SER A 8 0.37 -18.44 12.77
C SER A 8 1.73 -19.12 12.95
N ASP A 9 1.84 -20.41 12.62
CA ASP A 9 3.08 -21.18 12.80
C ASP A 9 4.13 -20.81 11.76
N LEU A 10 3.69 -20.32 10.59
CA LEU A 10 4.56 -19.91 9.49
C LEU A 10 4.82 -18.40 9.48
N GLY A 11 3.83 -17.62 9.88
CA GLY A 11 3.79 -16.18 9.65
C GLY A 11 3.77 -15.83 8.15
N GLU A 12 3.67 -14.53 7.88
CA GLU A 12 3.58 -14.00 6.52
C GLU A 12 4.76 -14.42 5.63
N PHE A 13 5.99 -14.09 6.04
CA PHE A 13 7.19 -14.42 5.25
C PHE A 13 7.40 -15.92 5.08
N GLY A 14 6.99 -16.74 6.05
CA GLY A 14 7.05 -18.18 5.94
C GLY A 14 6.07 -18.71 4.89
N LEU A 15 4.86 -18.15 4.84
CA LEU A 15 3.86 -18.47 3.83
C LEU A 15 4.31 -18.04 2.43
N ILE A 16 4.80 -16.80 2.28
CA ILE A 16 5.28 -16.27 0.99
C ILE A 16 6.39 -17.17 0.43
N ARG A 17 7.38 -17.56 1.25
CA ARG A 17 8.45 -18.48 0.82
C ARG A 17 7.90 -19.84 0.38
N ARG A 18 6.90 -20.38 1.08
CA ARG A 18 6.25 -21.64 0.67
C ARG A 18 5.56 -21.51 -0.68
N ILE A 19 4.81 -20.43 -0.90
CA ILE A 19 4.17 -20.15 -2.19
C ILE A 19 5.23 -20.02 -3.28
N GLN A 20 6.25 -19.18 -3.08
CA GLN A 20 7.35 -18.97 -4.01
C GLN A 20 8.00 -20.28 -4.46
N ASN A 21 8.25 -21.21 -3.52
CA ASN A 21 8.87 -22.50 -3.81
C ASN A 21 7.99 -23.46 -4.64
N THR A 22 6.68 -23.22 -4.70
CA THR A 22 5.73 -24.05 -5.47
C THR A 22 5.43 -23.49 -6.86
N ILE A 23 5.66 -22.20 -7.09
CA ILE A 23 5.36 -21.53 -8.36
C ILE A 23 6.55 -21.64 -9.30
N LYS A 24 6.28 -22.07 -10.55
CA LYS A 24 7.27 -22.07 -11.64
C LYS A 24 6.88 -21.01 -12.66
N LEU A 25 7.83 -20.15 -12.98
CA LEU A 25 7.66 -19.14 -14.03
C LEU A 25 7.93 -19.78 -15.39
N GLU A 26 6.94 -19.74 -16.28
CA GLU A 26 7.07 -20.27 -17.65
C GLU A 26 7.21 -19.15 -18.69
N GLN A 27 6.73 -17.95 -18.37
CA GLN A 27 6.78 -16.81 -19.28
C GLN A 27 8.18 -16.21 -19.29
N LYS A 28 8.84 -16.24 -20.46
CA LYS A 28 10.20 -15.73 -20.64
C LYS A 28 10.33 -14.23 -20.37
N SER A 29 9.23 -13.49 -20.47
CA SER A 29 9.18 -12.07 -20.14
C SER A 29 9.18 -11.82 -18.63
N THR A 30 9.09 -12.83 -17.75
CA THR A 30 9.18 -12.58 -16.31
C THR A 30 10.65 -12.59 -15.87
N VAL A 31 11.17 -11.41 -15.50
CA VAL A 31 12.56 -11.23 -15.04
C VAL A 31 12.65 -11.43 -13.53
N VAL A 32 11.73 -10.83 -12.79
CA VAL A 32 11.64 -10.94 -11.32
C VAL A 32 10.21 -11.32 -10.94
N GLY A 33 10.08 -12.39 -10.15
CA GLY A 33 8.80 -12.87 -9.62
C GLY A 33 8.66 -12.57 -8.13
N ILE A 34 8.02 -13.48 -7.40
CA ILE A 34 7.78 -13.36 -5.95
C ILE A 34 9.11 -13.22 -5.20
N GLY A 35 9.23 -12.21 -4.32
CA GLY A 35 10.35 -12.06 -3.38
C GLY A 35 11.00 -10.68 -3.31
N ASP A 36 10.59 -9.74 -4.16
CA ASP A 36 11.03 -8.33 -4.15
C ASP A 36 9.84 -7.38 -3.88
N ASP A 37 10.07 -6.06 -3.89
CA ASP A 37 8.98 -5.06 -3.71
C ASP A 37 7.94 -5.12 -4.85
N ALA A 38 8.35 -5.51 -6.06
CA ALA A 38 7.45 -5.68 -7.19
C ALA A 38 7.97 -6.73 -8.18
N ALA A 39 7.08 -7.26 -9.02
CA ALA A 39 7.47 -8.10 -10.14
C ALA A 39 8.05 -7.25 -11.28
N VAL A 40 9.02 -7.79 -12.03
CA VAL A 40 9.60 -7.13 -13.20
C VAL A 40 9.36 -7.99 -14.44
N LEU A 41 8.73 -7.38 -15.44
CA LEU A 41 8.37 -7.99 -16.71
C LEU A 41 9.13 -7.30 -17.85
N GLU A 42 9.60 -8.05 -18.84
CA GLU A 42 10.33 -7.56 -20.02
C GLU A 42 9.53 -7.89 -21.29
N PRO A 43 8.45 -7.14 -21.59
CA PRO A 43 7.65 -7.36 -22.80
C PRO A 43 8.23 -6.70 -24.06
N GLY A 44 9.19 -5.78 -23.93
CA GLY A 44 9.65 -4.93 -25.02
C GLY A 44 10.93 -4.17 -24.69
N GLU A 45 11.00 -2.88 -25.03
CA GLU A 45 12.19 -2.04 -24.85
C GLU A 45 12.43 -1.58 -23.41
N LYS A 46 11.35 -1.35 -22.65
CA LYS A 46 11.39 -1.09 -21.21
C LYS A 46 10.87 -2.29 -20.44
N ASN A 47 11.31 -2.40 -19.20
CA ASN A 47 10.72 -3.31 -18.25
C ASN A 47 9.49 -2.67 -17.61
N ILE A 48 8.47 -3.49 -17.39
CA ILE A 48 7.27 -3.13 -16.64
C ILE A 48 7.42 -3.65 -15.22
N VAL A 49 7.14 -2.81 -14.24
CA VAL A 49 7.16 -3.14 -12.83
C VAL A 49 5.73 -3.19 -12.32
N VAL A 50 5.35 -4.25 -11.60
CA VAL A 50 3.98 -4.45 -11.12
C VAL A 50 4.00 -4.79 -9.63
N SER A 51 3.36 -3.96 -8.82
CA SER A 51 3.07 -4.24 -7.41
C SER A 51 1.57 -4.24 -7.18
N THR A 52 1.12 -5.02 -6.21
CA THR A 52 -0.27 -5.05 -5.74
C THR A 52 -0.28 -5.09 -4.23
N ASP A 53 -1.00 -4.13 -3.64
CA ASP A 53 -1.12 -4.02 -2.20
C ASP A 53 -2.58 -3.84 -1.79
N MET A 54 -2.91 -4.36 -0.59
CA MET A 54 -4.28 -4.39 -0.09
C MET A 54 -4.41 -3.71 1.27
N LEU A 55 -5.34 -2.76 1.37
CA LEU A 55 -5.75 -2.14 2.61
C LEU A 55 -7.10 -2.72 3.06
N VAL A 56 -7.07 -3.34 4.23
CA VAL A 56 -8.22 -3.99 4.87
C VAL A 56 -8.64 -3.19 6.09
N GLU A 57 -9.92 -2.85 6.17
CA GLU A 57 -10.51 -2.19 7.32
C GLU A 57 -10.29 -3.00 8.61
N GLY A 58 -9.90 -2.32 9.70
CA GLY A 58 -9.61 -2.95 10.99
C GLY A 58 -8.23 -3.62 11.06
N VAL A 59 -7.48 -3.65 9.95
CA VAL A 59 -6.10 -4.13 9.89
C VAL A 59 -5.16 -2.99 9.53
N HIS A 60 -5.44 -2.28 8.44
CA HIS A 60 -4.56 -1.25 7.87
C HIS A 60 -5.06 0.19 8.12
N PHE A 61 -6.35 0.33 8.39
CA PHE A 61 -7.00 1.61 8.69
C PHE A 61 -8.23 1.39 9.57
N ASP A 62 -8.62 2.46 10.26
CA ASP A 62 -9.82 2.51 11.08
C ASP A 62 -10.61 3.78 10.71
N LEU A 63 -11.86 3.62 10.32
CA LEU A 63 -12.70 4.74 9.87
C LEU A 63 -13.17 5.66 11.00
N SER A 64 -12.95 5.30 12.27
CA SER A 64 -13.17 6.23 13.39
C SER A 64 -12.21 7.42 13.38
N PHE A 65 -11.05 7.28 12.74
CA PHE A 65 -10.04 8.36 12.68
C PHE A 65 -9.36 8.52 11.32
N CYS A 66 -9.67 7.68 10.32
CA CYS A 66 -9.12 7.78 8.97
C CYS A 66 -10.20 8.28 7.99
N PRO A 67 -10.17 9.57 7.60
CA PRO A 67 -11.08 10.10 6.59
C PRO A 67 -10.92 9.38 5.26
N LEU A 68 -12.02 9.15 4.55
CA LEU A 68 -12.03 8.37 3.30
C LEU A 68 -11.18 9.03 2.21
N ARG A 69 -11.20 10.35 2.11
CA ARG A 69 -10.30 11.07 1.17
C ARG A 69 -8.82 10.83 1.46
N HIS A 70 -8.41 10.78 2.73
CA HIS A 70 -7.03 10.44 3.09
C HIS A 70 -6.71 8.97 2.84
N LEU A 71 -7.65 8.08 3.13
CA LEU A 71 -7.52 6.65 2.85
C LEU A 71 -7.32 6.40 1.34
N GLY A 72 -8.10 7.07 0.49
CA GLY A 72 -7.97 6.96 -0.96
C GLY A 72 -6.60 7.42 -1.47
N TYR A 73 -6.10 8.55 -0.95
CA TYR A 73 -4.75 9.02 -1.27
C TYR A 73 -3.68 8.03 -0.80
N LYS A 74 -3.79 7.56 0.46
CA LYS A 74 -2.87 6.60 1.07
C LYS A 74 -2.81 5.28 0.27
N ALA A 75 -3.95 4.78 -0.20
CA ALA A 75 -4.04 3.53 -0.96
C ALA A 75 -3.19 3.58 -2.24
N VAL A 76 -3.19 4.72 -2.94
CA VAL A 76 -2.35 4.92 -4.13
C VAL A 76 -0.89 5.12 -3.72
N ALA A 77 -0.63 5.95 -2.70
CA ALA A 77 0.72 6.30 -2.28
C ALA A 77 1.55 5.07 -1.83
N VAL A 78 0.94 4.11 -1.12
CA VAL A 78 1.65 2.89 -0.70
C VAL A 78 2.10 2.06 -1.91
N ASN A 79 1.22 1.87 -2.90
CA ASN A 79 1.54 1.12 -4.11
C ASN A 79 2.57 1.85 -5.01
N VAL A 80 2.47 3.18 -5.11
CA VAL A 80 3.48 3.99 -5.82
C VAL A 80 4.85 3.88 -5.13
N SER A 81 4.90 3.75 -3.81
CA SER A 81 6.15 3.60 -3.07
C SER A 81 6.90 2.31 -3.45
N ASP A 82 6.21 1.21 -3.72
CA ASP A 82 6.84 -0.04 -4.16
C ASP A 82 7.46 0.11 -5.55
N ILE A 83 6.76 0.78 -6.46
CA ILE A 83 7.29 1.08 -7.80
C ILE A 83 8.53 1.96 -7.70
N ALA A 84 8.50 2.98 -6.83
CA ALA A 84 9.64 3.87 -6.59
C ALA A 84 10.85 3.12 -6.00
N ALA A 85 10.63 2.20 -5.06
CA ALA A 85 11.68 1.37 -4.46
C ALA A 85 12.43 0.53 -5.49
N MET A 86 11.78 0.18 -6.61
CA MET A 86 12.36 -0.56 -7.72
C MET A 86 13.06 0.34 -8.75
N ASN A 87 13.22 1.65 -8.46
CA ASN A 87 13.73 2.66 -9.39
C ASN A 87 12.89 2.76 -10.68
N ALA A 88 11.58 2.56 -10.57
CA ALA A 88 10.65 2.64 -11.69
C ALA A 88 9.76 3.89 -11.62
N LEU A 89 9.38 4.38 -12.79
CA LEU A 89 8.41 5.47 -12.93
C LEU A 89 7.00 4.86 -12.94
N PRO A 90 6.12 5.16 -11.97
CA PRO A 90 4.75 4.69 -11.99
C PRO A 90 3.97 5.38 -13.12
N THR A 91 3.09 4.63 -13.78
CA THR A 91 2.36 5.10 -14.97
C THR A 91 0.86 4.85 -14.87
N GLN A 92 0.43 3.67 -14.41
CA GLN A 92 -0.98 3.33 -14.30
C GLN A 92 -1.30 2.62 -12.99
N ILE A 93 -2.56 2.70 -12.58
CA ILE A 93 -3.11 1.91 -11.49
C ILE A 93 -4.46 1.28 -11.88
N THR A 94 -4.78 0.15 -11.26
CA THR A 94 -6.16 -0.37 -11.19
C THR A 94 -6.62 -0.42 -9.74
N VAL A 95 -7.90 -0.14 -9.50
CA VAL A 95 -8.48 -0.12 -8.14
C VAL A 95 -9.59 -1.17 -8.03
N SER A 96 -9.41 -2.14 -7.15
CA SER A 96 -10.44 -3.12 -6.81
C SER A 96 -10.98 -2.87 -5.41
N LEU A 97 -12.30 -2.78 -5.28
CA LEU A 97 -13.00 -2.53 -4.02
C LEU A 97 -13.90 -3.71 -3.64
N ALA A 98 -13.78 -4.18 -2.41
CA ALA A 98 -14.83 -4.98 -1.77
C ALA A 98 -15.55 -4.11 -0.74
N ILE A 99 -16.85 -3.88 -0.93
CA ILE A 99 -17.61 -2.84 -0.24
C ILE A 99 -18.70 -3.45 0.65
N GLY A 100 -18.70 -3.07 1.92
CA GLY A 100 -19.76 -3.43 2.87
C GLY A 100 -21.07 -2.69 2.62
N SER A 101 -22.21 -3.30 2.95
CA SER A 101 -23.54 -2.71 2.73
C SER A 101 -23.82 -1.43 3.51
N ARG A 102 -23.00 -1.07 4.49
CA ARG A 102 -23.14 0.16 5.28
C ARG A 102 -22.57 1.41 4.61
N TYR A 103 -21.81 1.26 3.53
CA TYR A 103 -21.24 2.40 2.80
C TYR A 103 -22.26 2.99 1.84
N THR A 104 -22.30 4.32 1.77
CA THR A 104 -23.11 5.06 0.82
C THR A 104 -22.32 5.35 -0.45
N VAL A 105 -23.00 5.81 -1.50
CA VAL A 105 -22.34 6.23 -2.75
C VAL A 105 -21.39 7.38 -2.49
N GLU A 106 -21.81 8.36 -1.68
CA GLU A 106 -21.04 9.55 -1.33
C GLU A 106 -19.74 9.19 -0.59
N ALA A 107 -19.78 8.16 0.26
CA ALA A 107 -18.58 7.66 0.92
C ALA A 107 -17.56 7.09 -0.10
N ILE A 108 -18.04 6.39 -1.12
CA ILE A 108 -17.18 5.86 -2.18
C ILE A 108 -16.68 6.99 -3.09
N GLU A 109 -17.49 8.00 -3.38
CA GLU A 109 -17.05 9.20 -4.10
C GLU A 109 -15.96 9.95 -3.33
N GLU A 110 -16.08 10.09 -2.01
CA GLU A 110 -15.04 10.71 -1.17
C GLU A 110 -13.73 9.90 -1.17
N LEU A 111 -13.82 8.57 -1.16
CA LEU A 111 -12.65 7.71 -1.32
C LEU A 111 -11.97 7.94 -2.68
N TYR A 112 -12.75 7.96 -3.76
CA TYR A 112 -12.25 8.19 -5.12
C TYR A 112 -11.71 9.61 -5.34
N ASP A 113 -12.22 10.62 -4.63
CA ASP A 113 -11.61 11.96 -4.59
C ASP A 113 -10.16 11.88 -4.10
N GLY A 114 -9.92 11.10 -3.04
CA GLY A 114 -8.58 10.85 -2.50
C GLY A 114 -7.67 10.18 -3.51
N ILE A 115 -8.17 9.14 -4.17
CA ILE A 115 -7.47 8.42 -5.23
C ILE A 115 -7.13 9.37 -6.39
N ARG A 116 -8.09 10.16 -6.87
CA ARG A 116 -7.89 11.13 -7.96
C ARG A 116 -6.79 12.13 -7.61
N ILE A 117 -6.81 12.68 -6.40
CA ILE A 117 -5.77 13.62 -5.93
C ILE A 117 -4.39 12.95 -5.93
N ALA A 118 -4.29 11.69 -5.50
CA ALA A 118 -3.02 10.96 -5.57
C ALA A 118 -2.58 10.70 -7.02
N CYS A 119 -3.50 10.31 -7.90
CA CYS A 119 -3.24 10.13 -9.32
C CYS A 119 -2.68 11.41 -9.97
N GLU A 120 -3.31 12.56 -9.71
CA GLU A 120 -2.83 13.86 -10.19
C GLU A 120 -1.44 14.20 -9.65
N ASN A 121 -1.20 13.94 -8.36
CA ASN A 121 0.08 14.22 -7.70
C ASN A 121 1.23 13.37 -8.25
N TYR A 122 1.00 12.07 -8.44
CA TYR A 122 2.01 11.13 -8.94
C TYR A 122 2.03 10.99 -10.46
N LYS A 123 1.13 11.68 -11.17
CA LYS A 123 0.94 11.61 -12.63
C LYS A 123 0.70 10.17 -13.12
N VAL A 124 -0.13 9.43 -12.40
CA VAL A 124 -0.53 8.06 -12.74
C VAL A 124 -1.98 8.03 -13.20
N ASP A 125 -2.27 7.21 -14.20
CA ASP A 125 -3.63 7.06 -14.71
C ASP A 125 -4.37 5.93 -13.96
N LEU A 126 -5.57 6.22 -13.47
CA LEU A 126 -6.49 5.16 -13.05
C LEU A 126 -7.16 4.58 -14.31
N VAL A 127 -6.84 3.34 -14.66
CA VAL A 127 -7.24 2.74 -15.95
C VAL A 127 -8.25 1.61 -15.85
N GLY A 128 -8.62 1.20 -14.63
CA GLY A 128 -9.59 0.12 -14.45
C GLY A 128 -9.72 -0.31 -13.00
N GLY A 129 -10.44 -1.41 -12.80
CA GLY A 129 -10.78 -1.88 -11.48
C GLY A 129 -11.84 -2.96 -11.46
N ASP A 130 -12.22 -3.34 -10.26
CA ASP A 130 -13.36 -4.23 -10.00
C ASP A 130 -14.08 -3.77 -8.73
N THR A 131 -15.39 -4.01 -8.65
CA THR A 131 -16.18 -3.66 -7.47
C THR A 131 -17.08 -4.82 -7.10
N THR A 132 -16.96 -5.29 -5.86
CA THR A 132 -17.74 -6.40 -5.33
C THR A 132 -18.26 -6.12 -3.93
N SER A 133 -19.26 -6.90 -3.49
CA SER A 133 -19.81 -6.83 -2.14
C SER A 133 -18.93 -7.53 -1.11
N SER A 134 -18.86 -7.01 0.11
CA SER A 134 -18.10 -7.58 1.23
C SER A 134 -18.96 -7.70 2.49
N ASN A 135 -18.79 -8.82 3.22
CA ASN A 135 -19.44 -9.01 4.53
C ASN A 135 -18.60 -8.47 5.69
N ALA A 136 -17.33 -8.11 5.46
CA ALA A 136 -16.37 -7.76 6.50
C ALA A 136 -16.08 -6.24 6.61
N GLY A 137 -16.58 -5.45 5.66
CA GLY A 137 -16.31 -4.01 5.58
C GLY A 137 -15.62 -3.63 4.28
N LEU A 138 -14.82 -2.57 4.31
CA LEU A 138 -14.11 -2.08 3.12
C LEU A 138 -12.74 -2.75 2.96
N VAL A 139 -12.51 -3.26 1.75
CA VAL A 139 -11.19 -3.72 1.29
C VAL A 139 -10.85 -2.96 0.03
N ILE A 140 -9.64 -2.42 -0.03
CA ILE A 140 -9.10 -1.71 -1.17
C ILE A 140 -7.88 -2.48 -1.64
N SER A 141 -7.88 -2.95 -2.87
CA SER A 141 -6.70 -3.52 -3.52
C SER A 141 -6.32 -2.62 -4.68
N ILE A 142 -5.09 -2.15 -4.70
CA ILE A 142 -4.58 -1.39 -5.85
C ILE A 142 -3.47 -2.19 -6.48
N THR A 143 -3.42 -2.19 -7.80
CA THR A 143 -2.25 -2.64 -8.55
C THR A 143 -1.63 -1.42 -9.19
N ALA A 144 -0.36 -1.17 -8.89
CA ALA A 144 0.42 -0.16 -9.58
C ALA A 144 1.30 -0.78 -10.66
N ILE A 145 1.38 -0.08 -11.77
CA ILE A 145 2.18 -0.41 -12.94
C ILE A 145 3.14 0.74 -13.15
N GLY A 146 4.42 0.42 -13.30
CA GLY A 146 5.45 1.37 -13.68
C GLY A 146 6.35 0.84 -14.78
N GLU A 147 7.25 1.69 -15.24
CA GLU A 147 8.24 1.37 -16.24
C GLU A 147 9.66 1.74 -15.77
N VAL A 148 10.63 0.95 -16.18
CA VAL A 148 12.05 1.18 -15.91
C VAL A 148 12.87 0.73 -17.11
N ALA A 149 14.01 1.38 -17.36
CA ALA A 149 14.89 0.92 -18.42
C ALA A 149 15.46 -0.48 -18.10
N LYS A 150 15.82 -1.23 -19.13
CA LYS A 150 16.35 -2.58 -18.95
C LYS A 150 17.62 -2.57 -18.11
N GLY A 151 17.62 -3.39 -17.05
CA GLY A 151 18.75 -3.52 -16.15
C GLY A 151 18.88 -2.39 -15.12
N GLU A 152 17.98 -1.41 -15.12
CA GLU A 152 17.99 -0.30 -14.14
C GLU A 152 17.04 -0.52 -12.95
N ALA A 153 16.25 -1.60 -12.97
CA ALA A 153 15.44 -2.00 -11.83
C ALA A 153 16.34 -2.30 -10.62
N VAL A 154 16.08 -1.64 -9.50
CA VAL A 154 16.77 -1.90 -8.23
C VAL A 154 16.06 -3.06 -7.54
N LEU A 155 16.84 -4.04 -7.08
CA LEU A 155 16.33 -5.26 -6.42
C LEU A 155 16.93 -5.36 -5.03
N ARG A 156 16.20 -5.96 -4.08
CA ARG A 156 16.72 -6.23 -2.73
C ARG A 156 17.98 -7.10 -2.72
N SER A 157 18.25 -7.83 -3.81
CA SER A 157 19.35 -8.77 -3.94
C SER A 157 20.68 -8.18 -4.45
N THR A 158 20.72 -6.89 -4.80
CA THR A 158 21.89 -6.31 -5.50
C THR A 158 22.91 -5.62 -4.60
N ALA A 159 22.66 -5.52 -3.29
CA ALA A 159 23.57 -4.92 -2.32
C ALA A 159 24.92 -5.66 -2.26
N LYS A 160 26.02 -4.91 -2.15
CA LYS A 160 27.40 -5.41 -2.15
C LYS A 160 28.14 -5.04 -0.86
N PRO A 161 29.21 -5.79 -0.51
CA PRO A 161 30.08 -5.39 0.59
C PRO A 161 30.61 -3.96 0.40
N ASN A 162 30.55 -3.18 1.48
CA ASN A 162 30.92 -1.76 1.55
C ASN A 162 29.92 -0.77 0.94
N ASP A 163 28.74 -1.21 0.50
CA ASP A 163 27.64 -0.27 0.21
C ASP A 163 27.18 0.44 1.49
N LEU A 164 26.76 1.70 1.34
CA LEU A 164 26.17 2.48 2.43
C LEU A 164 24.69 2.14 2.58
N ILE A 165 24.23 2.05 3.83
CA ILE A 165 22.80 1.97 4.13
C ILE A 165 22.30 3.38 4.38
N CYS A 166 21.39 3.83 3.54
CA CYS A 166 20.77 5.16 3.60
C CYS A 166 19.26 5.02 3.77
N VAL A 167 18.64 6.05 4.37
CA VAL A 167 17.19 6.16 4.50
C VAL A 167 16.75 7.57 4.14
N THR A 168 15.53 7.72 3.64
CA THR A 168 14.96 9.01 3.24
C THR A 168 13.86 9.43 4.20
N GLY A 169 13.82 10.71 4.56
CA GLY A 169 12.86 11.25 5.53
C GLY A 169 13.02 10.71 6.96
N ASP A 170 11.95 10.83 7.74
CA ASP A 170 11.92 10.45 9.15
C ASP A 170 11.29 9.06 9.35
N LEU A 171 11.93 8.26 10.20
CA LEU A 171 11.45 6.93 10.59
C LEU A 171 10.62 7.01 11.88
N GLY A 172 9.58 6.19 11.98
CA GLY A 172 8.75 6.05 13.19
C GLY A 172 7.59 7.06 13.33
N ALA A 173 7.54 8.12 12.51
CA ALA A 173 6.49 9.12 12.59
C ALA A 173 5.07 8.55 12.38
N ALA A 174 4.89 7.64 11.41
CA ALA A 174 3.61 6.99 11.14
C ALA A 174 3.15 6.11 12.32
N TYR A 175 4.09 5.39 12.95
CA TYR A 175 3.79 4.59 14.14
C TYR A 175 3.35 5.46 15.32
N LEU A 176 4.07 6.55 15.60
CA LEU A 176 3.67 7.50 16.64
C LEU A 176 2.33 8.17 16.30
N GLY A 177 2.08 8.49 15.02
CA GLY A 177 0.80 8.99 14.55
C GLY A 177 -0.34 8.02 14.84
N LEU A 178 -0.14 6.72 14.60
CA LEU A 178 -1.11 5.69 14.97
C LEU A 178 -1.36 5.65 16.48
N GLN A 179 -0.31 5.70 17.30
CA GLN A 179 -0.45 5.69 18.77
C GLN A 179 -1.25 6.90 19.27
N VAL A 180 -1.05 8.07 18.66
CA VAL A 180 -1.85 9.27 18.95
C VAL A 180 -3.31 9.03 18.59
N LEU A 181 -3.61 8.56 17.37
CA LEU A 181 -4.98 8.35 16.91
C LEU A 181 -5.74 7.30 17.74
N GLU A 182 -5.08 6.19 18.11
CA GLU A 182 -5.67 5.17 18.98
C GLU A 182 -5.96 5.70 20.39
N ARG A 183 -5.05 6.51 20.95
CA ARG A 183 -5.27 7.16 22.24
C ARG A 183 -6.47 8.10 22.18
N GLU A 184 -6.53 8.98 21.19
CA GLU A 184 -7.62 9.95 21.05
C GLU A 184 -8.96 9.24 20.80
N LYS A 185 -8.96 8.14 20.04
CA LYS A 185 -10.13 7.26 19.88
C LYS A 185 -10.62 6.71 21.22
N GLN A 186 -9.72 6.20 22.06
CA GLN A 186 -10.12 5.68 23.37
C GLN A 186 -10.68 6.78 24.28
N VAL A 187 -10.06 7.96 24.27
CA VAL A 187 -10.54 9.13 25.01
C VAL A 187 -11.95 9.55 24.55
N PHE A 188 -12.20 9.55 23.25
CA PHE A 188 -13.52 9.85 22.69
C PHE A 188 -14.57 8.81 23.08
N LEU A 189 -14.22 7.52 23.12
CA LEU A 189 -15.11 6.45 23.59
C LEU A 189 -15.47 6.60 25.07
N ASP A 190 -14.53 7.08 25.89
CA ASP A 190 -14.75 7.32 27.32
C ASP A 190 -15.55 8.61 27.58
N ASN A 191 -15.38 9.64 26.75
CA ASN A 191 -16.11 10.90 26.82
C ASN A 191 -16.41 11.50 25.42
N PRO A 192 -17.59 11.21 24.84
CA PRO A 192 -17.94 11.65 23.48
C PRO A 192 -18.08 13.18 23.29
N GLU A 193 -18.19 13.95 24.37
CA GLU A 193 -18.21 15.42 24.31
C GLU A 193 -16.81 16.02 24.20
N MET A 194 -15.76 15.23 24.46
CA MET A 194 -14.38 15.66 24.38
C MET A 194 -13.93 15.75 22.92
N GLN A 195 -13.41 16.91 22.53
CA GLN A 195 -12.78 17.09 21.22
C GLN A 195 -11.34 16.60 21.28
N PRO A 196 -10.91 15.71 20.37
CA PRO A 196 -9.53 15.25 20.33
C PRO A 196 -8.59 16.41 20.03
N ASP A 197 -7.48 16.48 20.76
CA ASP A 197 -6.49 17.55 20.60
C ASP A 197 -5.25 17.04 19.86
N LEU A 198 -5.22 17.35 18.57
CA LEU A 198 -4.13 17.00 17.66
C LEU A 198 -3.13 18.14 17.45
N ARG A 199 -3.28 19.26 18.16
CA ARG A 199 -2.32 20.38 18.08
C ARG A 199 -0.92 19.88 18.46
N ASP A 200 0.07 20.37 17.73
CA ASP A 200 1.49 19.99 17.85
C ASP A 200 1.80 18.52 17.47
N LYS A 201 0.81 17.76 16.99
CA LYS A 201 0.95 16.35 16.54
C LYS A 201 0.62 16.17 15.06
N GLU A 202 0.38 17.26 14.33
CA GLU A 202 -0.11 17.25 12.94
C GLU A 202 0.83 16.49 12.01
N TYR A 203 2.13 16.68 12.19
CA TYR A 203 3.14 15.96 11.41
C TYR A 203 3.00 14.44 11.56
N LEU A 204 2.89 13.95 12.80
CA LEU A 204 2.78 12.51 13.09
C LEU A 204 1.50 11.93 12.50
N VAL A 205 0.37 12.61 12.72
CA VAL A 205 -0.94 12.20 12.20
C VAL A 205 -0.94 12.20 10.67
N GLN A 206 -0.36 13.23 10.04
CA GLN A 206 -0.24 13.29 8.59
C GLN A 206 0.58 12.12 8.04
N ARG A 207 1.73 11.78 8.65
CA ARG A 207 2.56 10.66 8.21
C ARG A 207 1.84 9.30 8.31
N GLN A 208 0.86 9.17 9.20
CA GLN A 208 0.03 7.96 9.31
C GLN A 208 -1.17 7.95 8.35
N LEU A 209 -1.86 9.07 8.19
CA LEU A 209 -3.11 9.18 7.42
C LEU A 209 -2.87 9.40 5.92
N LYS A 210 -1.83 10.17 5.58
CA LYS A 210 -1.50 10.58 4.21
C LYS A 210 0.03 10.52 4.02
N PRO A 211 0.62 9.31 3.98
CA PRO A 211 2.03 9.17 3.66
C PRO A 211 2.30 9.62 2.21
N GLU A 212 3.54 10.03 1.95
CA GLU A 212 4.00 10.43 0.62
C GLU A 212 5.08 9.47 0.14
N ALA A 213 4.90 8.95 -1.07
CA ALA A 213 5.89 8.13 -1.76
C ALA A 213 7.05 8.99 -2.24
N ARG A 214 8.27 8.47 -2.13
CA ARG A 214 9.50 9.17 -2.47
C ARG A 214 9.83 9.00 -3.95
N MET A 215 9.23 9.86 -4.77
CA MET A 215 9.52 9.96 -6.22
C MET A 215 10.63 10.97 -6.55
N ASP A 216 11.21 11.59 -5.52
CA ASP A 216 12.13 12.73 -5.58
C ASP A 216 13.61 12.35 -5.30
N VAL A 217 13.90 11.05 -5.26
CA VAL A 217 15.19 10.48 -4.85
C VAL A 217 15.92 9.89 -6.05
#